data_AF-Q0ZDL6-F1
#
_entry.id   AF-Q0ZDL6-F1
#
_cell.length_a   1.000
_cell.length_b   1.000
_cell.length_c   1.000
_cell.angle_alpha   90.00
_cell.angle_beta   90.00
_cell.angle_gamma   90.00
#
_symmetry.space_group_name_H-M   'P 1'
#
loop_
_entity.id
_entity.type
_entity.pdbx_description
1 polymer ?
#
loop_
_entity_poly.entity_id
_entity_poly.type
_entity_poly.pdbx_seq_one_letter_code
_entity_poly.pdbx_strand_id
1 'polypeptide(L)'
;GLGKTTLAQVIYNVPEIQKHFDLLLWVCVSDNFDVDSLATRIVEAPPHKKAGGTKETAPNKKKTPLDKLQDLVSEQRYLLVLDDVWNKEVYKWKQLKAGLKYGGMGSVVFPTP
;
A
#
# COMPACT_ATOMS: atom_id res chain seq x y z
N GLY A 1 11.63 15.07 -4.81
CA GLY A 1 11.11 16.24 -5.61
C GLY A 1 11.66 16.44 -7.03
N LEU A 2 11.62 15.43 -7.91
CA LEU A 2 11.95 15.51 -9.35
C LEU A 2 10.81 14.89 -10.18
N GLY A 3 9.61 15.48 -10.12
CA GLY A 3 8.44 15.09 -10.91
C GLY A 3 7.82 13.71 -10.64
N LYS A 4 8.44 12.86 -9.80
CA LYS A 4 7.95 11.51 -9.48
C LYS A 4 6.65 11.51 -8.70
N THR A 5 6.53 12.37 -7.67
CA THR A 5 5.27 12.59 -6.96
C THR A 5 4.18 13.12 -7.90
N THR A 6 4.53 14.03 -8.82
CA THR A 6 3.59 14.54 -9.84
C THR A 6 3.13 13.42 -10.79
N LEU A 7 4.05 12.55 -11.25
CA LEU A 7 3.70 11.40 -12.09
C LEU A 7 2.84 10.39 -11.33
N ALA A 8 3.15 10.11 -10.05
CA ALA A 8 2.32 9.25 -9.21
C ALA A 8 0.92 9.84 -9.02
N GLN A 9 0.80 11.16 -8.81
CA GLN A 9 -0.49 11.85 -8.72
C GLN A 9 -1.28 11.74 -10.03
N VAL A 10 -0.62 11.88 -11.18
CA VAL A 10 -1.28 11.70 -12.48
C VAL A 10 -1.78 10.27 -12.62
N ILE A 11 -0.92 9.27 -12.42
CA ILE A 11 -1.30 7.85 -12.55
C ILE A 11 -2.45 7.50 -11.59
N TYR A 12 -2.39 7.95 -10.34
CA TYR A 12 -3.39 7.68 -9.32
C TYR A 12 -4.78 8.25 -9.67
N ASN A 13 -4.82 9.38 -10.40
CA ASN A 13 -6.05 10.09 -10.74
C ASN A 13 -6.59 9.76 -12.14
N VAL A 14 -5.89 8.94 -12.93
CA VAL A 14 -6.37 8.50 -14.26
C VAL A 14 -7.52 7.51 -14.09
N PRO A 15 -8.73 7.76 -14.63
CA PRO A 15 -9.89 6.90 -14.45
C PRO A 15 -9.68 5.45 -14.90
N GLU A 16 -8.90 5.23 -15.97
CA GLU A 16 -8.55 3.91 -16.47
C GLU A 16 -7.71 3.13 -15.47
N ILE A 17 -6.80 3.80 -14.76
CA ILE A 17 -5.98 3.23 -13.70
C ILE A 17 -6.85 2.90 -12.48
N GLN A 18 -7.70 3.83 -12.06
CA GLN A 18 -8.65 3.59 -10.96
C GLN A 18 -9.61 2.43 -11.27
N LYS A 19 -9.94 2.21 -12.55
CA LYS A 19 -10.72 1.06 -13.00
C LYS A 19 -9.89 -0.23 -13.13
N HIS A 20 -8.57 -0.16 -13.19
CA HIS A 20 -7.72 -1.34 -13.35
C HIS A 20 -7.40 -2.02 -12.02
N PHE A 21 -7.26 -1.24 -10.95
CA PHE A 21 -6.91 -1.73 -9.61
C PHE A 21 -8.16 -1.85 -8.73
N ASP A 22 -8.19 -2.86 -7.87
CA ASP A 22 -9.26 -3.08 -6.89
C ASP A 22 -9.05 -2.22 -5.63
N LEU A 23 -7.78 -1.93 -5.33
CA LEU A 23 -7.33 -1.19 -4.17
C LEU A 23 -6.25 -0.18 -4.57
N LEU A 24 -6.53 1.10 -4.40
CA LEU A 24 -5.53 2.16 -4.57
C LEU A 24 -5.27 2.81 -3.20
N LEU A 25 -4.00 2.93 -2.84
CA LEU A 25 -3.55 3.48 -1.57
C LEU A 25 -2.40 4.48 -1.82
N TRP A 26 -2.42 5.58 -1.08
CA TRP A 26 -1.35 6.56 -1.06
C TRP A 26 -0.91 6.79 0.39
N VAL A 27 0.35 6.53 0.69
CA VAL A 27 0.90 6.65 2.04
C VAL A 27 2.19 7.46 1.99
N CYS A 28 2.27 8.51 2.81
CA CYS A 28 3.51 9.24 3.02
C CYS A 28 4.40 8.47 4.02
N VAL A 29 5.66 8.27 3.65
CA VAL A 29 6.66 7.56 4.44
C VAL A 29 7.56 8.59 5.09
N SER A 30 7.65 8.56 6.42
CA SER A 30 8.64 9.35 7.14
C SER A 30 10.02 8.70 7.06
N ASP A 31 11.09 9.50 7.03
CA ASP A 31 12.49 9.05 6.94
C ASP A 31 12.86 7.94 7.94
N ASN A 32 12.31 7.97 9.15
CA ASN A 32 12.64 7.05 10.23
C ASN A 32 11.45 6.16 10.65
N PHE A 33 10.76 5.55 9.68
CA PHE A 33 9.66 4.64 10.00
C PHE A 33 10.14 3.30 10.60
N ASP A 34 9.30 2.68 11.42
CA ASP A 34 9.35 1.26 11.75
C ASP A 34 8.32 0.48 10.92
N VAL A 35 8.59 -0.80 10.66
CA VAL A 35 7.78 -1.60 9.72
C VAL A 35 6.33 -1.73 10.17
N ASP A 36 6.11 -1.86 11.48
CA ASP A 36 4.78 -2.04 12.06
C ASP A 36 3.94 -0.75 11.97
N SER A 37 4.55 0.42 12.21
CA SER A 37 3.86 1.71 12.04
C SER A 37 3.55 2.00 10.58
N LEU A 38 4.46 1.70 9.64
CA LEU A 38 4.17 1.87 8.22
C LEU A 38 3.08 0.90 7.75
N ALA A 39 3.13 -0.37 8.17
CA ALA A 39 2.08 -1.34 7.86
C ALA A 39 0.71 -0.90 8.39
N THR A 40 0.68 -0.37 9.62
CA THR A 40 -0.54 0.19 10.23
C THR A 40 -1.08 1.37 9.41
N ARG A 41 -0.22 2.32 9.02
CA ARG A 41 -0.60 3.45 8.17
C ARG A 41 -1.16 3.01 6.82
N ILE A 42 -0.61 1.97 6.21
CA ILE A 42 -1.14 1.41 4.95
C ILE A 42 -2.53 0.80 5.18
N VAL A 43 -2.72 0.07 6.28
CA VAL A 43 -4.01 -0.55 6.60
C VAL A 43 -5.10 0.48 6.87
N GLU A 44 -4.75 1.60 7.50
CA GLU A 44 -5.66 2.68 7.87
C GLU A 44 -5.82 3.74 6.77
N ALA A 45 -5.00 3.70 5.72
CA ALA A 45 -5.06 4.68 4.65
C ALA A 45 -6.42 4.64 3.93
N PRO A 46 -7.02 5.81 3.63
CA PRO A 46 -8.32 5.88 3.00
C PRO A 46 -8.23 5.26 1.59
N PRO A 47 -8.91 4.14 1.35
CA PRO A 47 -8.71 3.42 0.11
C PRO A 47 -9.58 4.03 -0.99
N HIS A 48 -9.00 4.29 -2.15
CA HIS A 48 -9.78 4.64 -3.32
C HIS A 48 -10.25 3.33 -3.97
N LYS A 49 -11.36 2.77 -3.46
CA LYS A 49 -11.92 1.48 -3.90
C LYS A 49 -13.00 1.65 -4.95
N LYS A 50 -13.17 0.63 -5.78
CA LYS A 50 -14.48 0.40 -6.42
C LYS A 50 -15.49 -0.01 -5.34
N ALA A 51 -16.69 0.56 -5.41
CA ALA A 51 -17.81 0.15 -4.58
C ALA A 51 -18.04 -1.38 -4.75
N GLY A 52 -17.84 -2.15 -3.67
CA GLY A 52 -18.07 -3.61 -3.66
C GLY A 52 -16.98 -4.47 -3.01
N GLY A 53 -15.81 -3.91 -2.69
CA GLY A 53 -14.65 -4.65 -2.17
C GLY A 53 -14.37 -4.45 -0.67
N THR A 54 -15.34 -4.70 0.21
CA THR A 54 -15.08 -4.83 1.65
C THR A 54 -15.30 -6.29 2.05
N LYS A 55 -14.21 -7.07 2.07
CA LYS A 55 -14.14 -8.19 3.00
C LYS A 55 -14.06 -7.55 4.39
N GLU A 56 -15.17 -7.49 5.09
CA GLU A 56 -15.17 -7.22 6.52
C GLU A 56 -14.32 -8.32 7.17
N THR A 57 -13.10 -7.99 7.55
CA THR A 57 -12.25 -8.92 8.29
C THR A 57 -12.88 -9.08 9.66
N ALA A 58 -13.51 -10.24 9.89
CA ALA A 58 -14.05 -10.61 11.20
C ALA A 58 -13.02 -10.32 12.31
N PRO A 59 -13.43 -9.77 13.46
CA PRO A 59 -12.51 -9.48 14.55
C PRO A 59 -11.98 -10.80 15.10
N ASN A 60 -10.76 -11.19 14.73
CA ASN A 60 -10.20 -12.46 15.16
C ASN A 60 -8.70 -12.37 15.44
N LYS A 61 -8.37 -12.61 16.73
CA LYS A 61 -7.04 -12.74 17.36
C LYS A 61 -6.09 -11.54 17.19
N LYS A 62 -5.10 -11.44 18.10
CA LYS A 62 -4.05 -10.40 18.12
C LYS A 62 -3.19 -10.49 16.84
N LYS A 63 -3.68 -9.97 15.72
CA LYS A 63 -2.94 -9.87 14.46
C LYS A 63 -1.91 -8.75 14.54
N THR A 64 -0.71 -9.02 14.06
CA THR A 64 0.32 -7.99 13.89
C THR A 64 -0.09 -7.01 12.78
N PRO A 65 0.50 -5.80 12.71
CA PRO A 65 0.27 -4.89 11.59
C PRO A 65 0.57 -5.51 10.22
N LEU A 66 1.61 -6.36 10.13
CA LEU A 66 1.94 -7.07 8.89
C LEU A 66 0.88 -8.10 8.49
N ASP A 67 0.28 -8.81 9.46
CA ASP A 67 -0.83 -9.74 9.18
C ASP A 67 -2.05 -9.00 8.63
N LYS A 68 -2.37 -7.83 9.21
CA LYS A 68 -3.47 -6.99 8.74
C LYS A 68 -3.20 -6.42 7.35
N LEU A 69 -1.95 -6.02 7.08
CA LEU A 69 -1.53 -5.57 5.76
C LEU A 69 -1.67 -6.71 4.73
N GLN A 70 -1.24 -7.91 5.09
CA GLN A 70 -1.42 -9.10 4.27
C GLN A 70 -2.90 -9.34 3.96
N ASP A 71 -3.77 -9.33 4.97
CA ASP A 71 -5.21 -9.53 4.78
C ASP A 71 -5.84 -8.48 3.85
N LEU A 72 -5.44 -7.22 3.99
CA LEU A 72 -5.93 -6.10 3.17
C LEU A 72 -5.60 -6.30 1.70
N VAL A 73 -4.37 -6.73 1.38
CA VAL A 73 -3.91 -6.87 -0.01
C VAL A 73 -4.20 -8.24 -0.61
N SER A 74 -4.52 -9.24 0.21
CA SER A 74 -4.72 -10.62 -0.23
C SER A 74 -5.80 -10.71 -1.30
N GLU A 75 -5.46 -11.32 -2.43
CA GLU A 75 -6.34 -11.51 -3.60
C GLU A 75 -6.77 -10.22 -4.32
N GLN A 76 -6.34 -9.04 -3.87
CA GLN A 76 -6.66 -7.76 -4.50
C GLN A 76 -5.55 -7.36 -5.48
N ARG A 77 -5.90 -6.86 -6.67
CA ARG A 77 -4.93 -6.14 -7.50
C ARG A 77 -4.79 -4.73 -6.97
N TYR A 78 -3.68 -4.43 -6.30
CA TYR A 78 -3.48 -3.12 -5.66
C TYR A 78 -2.45 -2.24 -6.35
N LEU A 79 -2.63 -0.92 -6.24
CA LEU A 79 -1.62 0.10 -6.48
C LEU A 79 -1.32 0.81 -5.16
N LEU A 80 -0.12 0.62 -4.63
CA LEU A 80 0.35 1.28 -3.41
C LEU A 80 1.42 2.31 -3.75
N VAL A 81 1.09 3.59 -3.62
CA VAL A 81 2.04 4.70 -3.72
C VAL A 81 2.63 4.95 -2.33
N LEU A 82 3.96 4.82 -2.23
CA LEU A 82 4.73 5.18 -1.05
C LEU A 82 5.47 6.48 -1.34
N ASP A 83 4.96 7.58 -0.80
CA ASP A 83 5.49 8.92 -1.06
C ASP A 83 6.55 9.32 -0.04
N ASP A 84 7.49 10.17 -0.46
CA ASP A 84 8.59 10.69 0.35
C ASP A 84 9.55 9.62 0.93
N VAL A 85 9.89 8.61 0.12
CA VAL A 85 10.73 7.48 0.53
C VAL A 85 12.23 7.82 0.44
N TRP A 86 12.83 8.14 1.58
CA TRP A 86 14.28 8.38 1.70
C TRP A 86 15.06 7.28 2.44
N ASN A 87 14.36 6.40 3.16
CA ASN A 87 14.98 5.39 4.01
C ASN A 87 15.65 4.27 3.19
N LYS A 88 16.95 4.02 3.45
CA LYS A 88 17.77 3.00 2.76
C LYS A 88 17.92 1.68 3.51
N GLU A 89 17.21 1.49 4.62
CA GLU A 89 17.32 0.29 5.45
C GLU A 89 16.62 -0.89 4.77
N VAL A 90 17.40 -1.64 3.99
CA VAL A 90 16.93 -2.75 3.16
C VAL A 90 16.13 -3.79 3.96
N TYR A 91 16.47 -4.01 5.24
CA TYR A 91 15.78 -5.00 6.07
C TYR A 91 14.32 -4.61 6.35
N LYS A 92 14.03 -3.33 6.60
CA LYS A 92 12.67 -2.82 6.84
C LYS A 92 11.79 -3.05 5.61
N TRP A 93 12.33 -2.73 4.43
CA TRP A 93 11.64 -2.96 3.16
C TRP A 93 11.42 -4.44 2.84
N LYS A 94 12.36 -5.33 3.20
CA LYS A 94 12.19 -6.77 3.05
C LYS A 94 11.03 -7.30 3.92
N GLN A 95 10.92 -6.83 5.17
CA GLN A 95 9.83 -7.21 6.06
C GLN A 95 8.48 -6.69 5.55
N LEU A 96 8.40 -5.43 5.13
CA LEU A 96 7.18 -4.87 4.54
C LEU A 96 6.75 -5.64 3.29
N LYS A 97 7.70 -5.97 2.39
CA LYS A 97 7.44 -6.78 1.19
C LYS A 97 6.90 -8.17 1.51
N ALA A 98 7.24 -8.74 2.66
CA ALA A 98 6.73 -10.04 3.08
C ALA A 98 5.21 -10.02 3.34
N GLY A 99 4.65 -8.88 3.78
CA GLY A 99 3.20 -8.69 3.89
C GLY A 99 2.52 -8.40 2.55
N LEU A 100 3.23 -7.72 1.64
CA LEU A 100 2.70 -7.29 0.33
C LEU A 100 2.70 -8.37 -0.76
N LYS A 101 3.44 -9.47 -0.56
CA LYS A 101 3.62 -10.55 -1.56
C LYS A 101 2.36 -11.35 -1.88
N TYR A 102 1.31 -11.23 -1.06
CA TYR A 102 0.04 -11.94 -1.23
C TYR A 102 -0.97 -11.19 -2.11
N GLY A 103 -0.54 -10.07 -2.70
CA GLY A 103 -1.32 -9.33 -3.69
C GLY A 103 -1.73 -10.17 -4.89
N GLY A 104 -2.87 -9.82 -5.48
CA GLY A 104 -3.30 -10.36 -6.76
C GLY A 104 -2.32 -10.03 -7.89
N MET A 105 -2.36 -10.83 -8.97
CA MET A 105 -1.53 -10.61 -10.15
C MET A 105 -1.73 -9.21 -10.73
N GLY A 106 -0.64 -8.53 -11.04
CA GLY A 106 -0.64 -7.15 -11.55
C GLY A 106 -0.61 -6.08 -10.47
N SER A 107 -0.42 -6.43 -9.19
CA SER A 107 -0.22 -5.46 -8.11
C SER A 107 1.10 -4.70 -8.24
N VAL A 108 1.10 -3.43 -7.89
CA VAL A 108 2.23 -2.51 -8.06
C VAL A 108 2.49 -1.74 -6.77
N VAL A 109 3.75 -1.66 -6.36
CA VAL A 109 4.24 -0.75 -5.31
C VAL A 109 5.10 0.31 -5.97
N PHE A 110 4.75 1.58 -5.82
CA PHE A 110 5.42 2.71 -6.45
C PHE A 110 6.01 3.65 -5.40
N PRO A 111 7.33 3.57 -5.12
CA PRO A 111 8.00 4.48 -4.21
C PRO A 111 8.42 5.79 -4.91
N THR A 112 8.18 6.94 -4.29
CA THR A 112 8.62 8.26 -4.77
C THR A 112 9.52 8.97 -3.74
N PRO A 113 10.65 9.58 -4.16
CA PRO A 113 11.48 10.46 -3.34
C PRO A 113 11.20 11.96 -3.60
#